data_AF-A0A4R2FF05-F1
#
_entry.id   AF-A0A4R2FF05-F1
#
_cell.length_a   1.000
_cell.length_b   1.000
_cell.length_c   1.000
_cell.angle_alpha   90.00
_cell.angle_beta   90.00
_cell.angle_gamma   90.00
#
_symmetry.space_group_name_H-M   'P 1'
#
loop_
_entity.id
_entity.type
_entity.pdbx_description
1 polymer ?
#
loop_
_entity_poly.entity_id
_entity_poly.type
_entity_poly.pdbx_seq_one_letter_code
_entity_poly.pdbx_strand_id
1 'polypeptide(L)'
;MNRMLLAVVLLGSAKIATAVELGFSGMAQMDANSYLVVQDKKVYESGSRLGVLQVKPDGILNYMPLTISDWKDQDGQASDLESVCQLPGQTNEYLLAESGYWDGKFGRIFQVVVSDDVAIVKQVYHVPKIVAGGKGIHGDNFEGMVCIAQGDSVLVVLGERGGSKCYKRGYLRLGVFDTAAGQLSWQQYADHPVEITAPGTDANKKRTISDLYLDKQGVIWAVATEDSGDQGPFRSVIYQAATISGPAEQLKVTAVRHPIAQWIVDGFKVESLAGPAANVPNSFMSIGTEDENYGGSWRPLFAPSK
;
A
#
# COMPACT_ATOMS: atom_id res chain seq x y z
N MET A 1 -50.20 -2.70 -51.22
CA MET A 1 -50.07 -1.76 -50.08
C MET A 1 -48.72 -1.99 -49.42
N ASN A 2 -47.86 -0.96 -49.43
CA ASN A 2 -46.48 -0.97 -48.95
C ASN A 2 -46.35 -1.49 -47.51
N ARG A 3 -45.50 -2.50 -47.28
CA ARG A 3 -44.94 -2.78 -45.96
C ARG A 3 -43.47 -2.37 -45.94
N MET A 4 -43.24 -1.30 -45.20
CA MET A 4 -41.99 -0.68 -44.81
C MET A 4 -41.15 -1.69 -44.01
N LEU A 5 -39.94 -2.02 -44.47
CA LEU A 5 -38.96 -2.76 -43.66
C LEU A 5 -38.17 -1.73 -42.84
N LEU A 6 -38.45 -1.65 -41.55
CA LEU A 6 -37.69 -0.85 -40.60
C LEU A 6 -36.47 -1.66 -40.17
N ALA A 7 -35.28 -1.29 -40.64
CA ALA A 7 -34.03 -1.82 -40.12
C ALA A 7 -33.73 -1.15 -38.77
N VAL A 8 -33.97 -1.86 -37.67
CA VAL A 8 -33.50 -1.45 -36.35
C VAL A 8 -32.03 -1.84 -36.24
N VAL A 9 -31.15 -0.86 -36.40
CA VAL A 9 -29.73 -1.03 -36.04
C VAL A 9 -29.66 -0.89 -34.52
N LEU A 10 -29.62 -2.03 -33.82
CA LEU A 10 -29.21 -2.10 -32.42
C LEU A 10 -27.70 -1.84 -32.37
N LEU A 11 -27.31 -0.58 -32.20
CA LEU A 11 -25.98 -0.20 -31.72
C LEU A 11 -25.90 -0.58 -30.24
N GLY A 12 -25.67 -1.87 -30.00
CA GLY A 12 -25.23 -2.35 -28.71
C GLY A 12 -23.81 -1.83 -28.48
N SER A 13 -23.69 -0.73 -27.75
CA SER A 13 -22.43 -0.29 -27.17
C SER A 13 -22.00 -1.32 -26.12
N ALA A 14 -21.41 -2.43 -26.57
CA ALA A 14 -20.60 -3.25 -25.70
C ALA A 14 -19.46 -2.35 -25.23
N LYS A 15 -19.53 -1.89 -23.97
CA LYS A 15 -18.35 -1.39 -23.28
C LYS A 15 -17.37 -2.55 -23.26
N ILE A 16 -16.48 -2.58 -24.24
CA ILE A 16 -15.26 -3.37 -24.19
C ILE A 16 -14.61 -2.95 -22.87
N ALA A 17 -14.37 -3.93 -21.99
CA ALA A 17 -13.58 -3.70 -20.80
C ALA A 17 -12.22 -3.20 -21.28
N THR A 18 -11.99 -1.89 -21.19
CA THR A 18 -10.64 -1.34 -21.22
C THR A 18 -9.93 -2.00 -20.06
N ALA A 19 -8.86 -2.74 -20.33
CA ALA A 19 -7.95 -3.20 -19.30
C ALA A 19 -7.68 -1.98 -18.41
N VAL A 20 -8.14 -2.04 -17.17
CA VAL A 20 -7.95 -0.91 -16.28
C VAL A 20 -6.48 -1.01 -15.90
N GLU A 21 -5.65 -0.13 -16.45
CA GLU A 21 -4.26 0.11 -16.05
C GLU A 21 -4.29 0.64 -14.61
N LEU A 22 -4.53 -0.26 -13.65
CA LEU A 22 -4.61 0.04 -12.23
C LEU A 22 -3.29 -0.32 -11.60
N GLY A 23 -2.44 0.68 -11.38
CA GLY A 23 -1.34 0.57 -10.45
C GLY A 23 -1.86 0.41 -9.02
N PHE A 24 -1.20 -0.44 -8.23
CA PHE A 24 -1.50 -0.63 -6.82
C PHE A 24 -0.29 -0.19 -5.99
N SER A 25 -0.43 0.94 -5.32
CA SER A 25 0.62 1.55 -4.48
C SER A 25 0.46 1.20 -3.01
N GLY A 26 -0.54 0.39 -2.65
CA GLY A 26 -0.70 -0.19 -1.32
C GLY A 26 -1.96 -1.05 -1.28
N MET A 27 -1.95 -2.11 -0.46
CA MET A 27 -3.04 -3.07 -0.41
C MET A 27 -3.30 -3.61 1.00
N ALA A 28 -4.54 -3.55 1.47
CA ALA A 28 -4.97 -4.15 2.73
C ALA A 28 -6.08 -5.17 2.48
N GLN A 29 -5.98 -6.34 3.10
CA GLN A 29 -7.04 -7.34 3.03
C GLN A 29 -8.30 -6.83 3.75
N MET A 30 -9.45 -6.86 3.08
CA MET A 30 -10.74 -6.52 3.70
C MET A 30 -11.46 -7.77 4.18
N ASP A 31 -11.46 -8.80 3.33
CA ASP A 31 -12.00 -10.12 3.63
C ASP A 31 -11.16 -11.22 2.97
N ALA A 32 -11.64 -12.47 2.99
CA ALA A 32 -10.94 -13.61 2.44
C ALA A 32 -10.55 -13.47 0.95
N ASN A 33 -11.21 -12.63 0.16
CA ASN A 33 -11.06 -12.52 -1.29
C ASN A 33 -11.12 -11.08 -1.82
N SER A 34 -11.12 -10.08 -0.93
CA SER A 34 -11.15 -8.68 -1.34
C SER A 34 -10.11 -7.85 -0.61
N TYR A 35 -9.67 -6.81 -1.29
CA TYR A 35 -8.61 -5.92 -0.88
C TYR A 35 -9.03 -4.47 -1.08
N LEU A 36 -8.71 -3.64 -0.10
CA LEU A 36 -8.70 -2.20 -0.25
C LEU A 36 -7.36 -1.84 -0.88
N VAL A 37 -7.39 -1.17 -2.02
CA VAL A 37 -6.18 -0.76 -2.75
C VAL A 37 -6.11 0.75 -2.85
N VAL A 38 -4.91 1.31 -2.69
CA VAL A 38 -4.60 2.72 -2.95
C VAL A 38 -3.84 2.88 -4.25
N GLN A 39 -3.93 4.06 -4.84
CA GLN A 39 -3.22 4.43 -6.07
C GLN A 39 -2.41 5.69 -5.84
N ASP A 40 -1.15 5.68 -6.26
CA ASP A 40 -0.33 6.87 -6.36
C ASP A 40 -0.86 7.79 -7.48
N LYS A 41 -1.83 8.62 -7.10
CA LYS A 41 -2.24 9.77 -7.91
C LYS A 41 -1.81 11.05 -7.23
N LYS A 42 -1.19 11.94 -7.99
CA LYS A 42 -0.89 13.29 -7.57
C LYS A 42 -2.17 14.13 -7.52
N VAL A 43 -2.18 15.17 -6.69
CA VAL A 43 -3.39 16.02 -6.47
C VAL A 43 -4.01 16.58 -7.76
N TYR A 44 -3.21 16.83 -8.80
CA TYR A 44 -3.70 17.36 -10.09
C TYR A 44 -4.29 16.28 -11.01
N GLU A 45 -4.15 15.00 -10.67
CA GLU A 45 -4.64 13.89 -11.46
C GLU A 45 -6.08 13.51 -11.10
N SER A 46 -6.86 13.28 -12.15
CA SER A 46 -8.23 12.77 -12.05
C SER A 46 -8.27 11.28 -11.74
N GLY A 47 -9.42 10.84 -11.20
CA GLY A 47 -9.70 9.43 -10.91
C GLY A 47 -9.66 9.10 -9.41
N SER A 48 -10.14 7.90 -9.10
CA SER A 48 -10.16 7.38 -7.73
C SER A 48 -8.75 7.08 -7.24
N ARG A 49 -8.51 7.36 -5.96
CA ARG A 49 -7.27 7.01 -5.25
C ARG A 49 -7.41 5.77 -4.38
N LEU A 50 -8.61 5.23 -4.33
CA LEU A 50 -8.99 4.12 -3.48
C LEU A 50 -9.98 3.24 -4.27
N GLY A 51 -9.90 1.94 -4.08
CA GLY A 51 -10.85 1.01 -4.66
C GLY A 51 -10.88 -0.32 -3.93
N VAL A 52 -11.90 -1.12 -4.22
CA VAL A 52 -12.00 -2.51 -3.77
C VAL A 52 -11.64 -3.42 -4.92
N LEU A 53 -10.60 -4.21 -4.77
CA LEU A 53 -10.23 -5.28 -5.67
C LEU A 53 -10.77 -6.60 -5.12
N GLN A 54 -11.59 -7.30 -5.89
CA GLN A 54 -12.13 -8.61 -5.53
C GLN A 54 -11.59 -9.70 -6.46
N VAL A 55 -11.09 -10.78 -5.86
CA VAL A 55 -10.66 -11.99 -6.56
C VAL A 55 -11.84 -12.96 -6.61
N LYS A 56 -12.41 -13.19 -7.79
CA LYS A 56 -13.52 -14.13 -7.98
C LYS A 56 -13.03 -15.59 -8.00
N PRO A 57 -13.92 -16.58 -7.75
CA PRO A 57 -13.54 -17.99 -7.76
C PRO A 57 -13.02 -18.51 -9.12
N ASP A 58 -13.38 -17.85 -10.21
CA ASP A 58 -12.90 -18.14 -11.57
C ASP A 58 -11.56 -17.45 -11.90
N GLY A 59 -10.97 -16.75 -10.93
CA GLY A 59 -9.73 -15.99 -11.09
C GLY A 59 -9.92 -14.61 -11.72
N ILE A 60 -11.15 -14.22 -12.08
CA ILE A 60 -11.42 -12.87 -12.61
C ILE A 60 -11.29 -11.84 -11.49
N LEU A 61 -10.62 -10.74 -11.80
CA LEU A 61 -10.52 -9.58 -10.92
C LEU A 61 -11.68 -8.63 -11.20
N ASN A 62 -12.37 -8.22 -10.14
CA ASN A 62 -13.36 -7.15 -10.20
C ASN A 62 -12.85 -5.96 -9.40
N TYR A 63 -12.77 -4.80 -10.02
CA TYR A 63 -12.36 -3.56 -9.36
C TYR A 63 -13.54 -2.60 -9.27
N MET A 64 -13.78 -2.09 -8.06
CA MET A 64 -14.77 -1.05 -7.79
C MET A 64 -14.07 0.20 -7.25
N PRO A 65 -14.04 1.32 -7.98
CA PRO A 65 -13.50 2.57 -7.45
C PRO A 65 -14.35 3.04 -6.27
N LEU A 66 -13.68 3.55 -5.23
CA LEU A 66 -14.34 4.20 -4.11
C LEU A 66 -14.29 5.73 -4.28
N THR A 67 -15.35 6.38 -3.81
CA THR A 67 -15.43 7.85 -3.76
C THR A 67 -15.06 8.36 -2.38
N ILE A 68 -14.24 9.41 -2.34
CA ILE A 68 -14.02 10.23 -1.13
C ILE A 68 -14.45 11.65 -1.47
N SER A 69 -15.54 12.11 -0.85
CA SER A 69 -16.12 13.43 -1.12
C SER A 69 -15.51 14.55 -0.28
N ASP A 70 -15.01 14.22 0.91
CA ASP A 70 -14.43 15.17 1.86
C ASP A 70 -13.17 14.56 2.48
N TRP A 71 -12.04 15.21 2.24
CA TRP A 71 -10.72 14.79 2.74
C TRP A 71 -10.40 15.35 4.12
N LYS A 72 -11.25 16.23 4.67
CA LYS A 72 -11.16 16.79 6.04
C LYS A 72 -9.83 17.42 6.40
N ASP A 73 -9.15 17.97 5.42
CA ASP A 73 -7.87 18.63 5.60
C ASP A 73 -7.73 19.81 4.63
N GLN A 74 -6.99 20.84 5.04
CA GLN A 74 -6.82 22.07 4.27
C GLN A 74 -6.07 21.87 2.95
N ASP A 75 -5.21 20.85 2.85
CA ASP A 75 -4.53 20.51 1.59
C ASP A 75 -5.47 19.77 0.62
N GLY A 76 -6.70 19.46 1.05
CA GLY A 76 -7.73 18.85 0.23
C GLY A 76 -7.43 17.40 -0.09
N GLN A 77 -7.69 17.01 -1.35
CA GLN A 77 -7.50 15.64 -1.81
C GLN A 77 -6.08 15.11 -1.56
N ALA A 78 -5.97 13.81 -1.26
CA ALA A 78 -4.67 13.18 -1.10
C ALA A 78 -3.83 13.27 -2.37
N SER A 79 -2.52 13.41 -2.17
CA SER A 79 -1.52 13.27 -3.20
C SER A 79 -0.59 12.17 -2.76
N ASP A 80 -0.20 11.29 -3.68
CA ASP A 80 0.86 10.33 -3.40
C ASP A 80 0.47 9.34 -2.27
N LEU A 81 -0.70 8.68 -2.41
CA LEU A 81 -1.14 7.66 -1.46
C LEU A 81 -0.43 6.33 -1.74
N GLU A 82 0.41 5.93 -0.79
CA GLU A 82 1.41 4.87 -0.97
C GLU A 82 1.27 3.73 0.04
N SER A 83 0.28 3.77 0.94
CA SER A 83 0.03 2.61 1.79
C SER A 83 -1.34 2.65 2.45
N VAL A 84 -1.79 1.46 2.82
CA VAL A 84 -3.04 1.24 3.55
C VAL A 84 -2.89 0.08 4.51
N CYS A 85 -3.43 0.23 5.72
CA CYS A 85 -3.52 -0.86 6.69
C CYS A 85 -4.97 -0.95 7.22
N GLN A 86 -5.43 -2.17 7.52
CA GLN A 86 -6.67 -2.35 8.27
C GLN A 86 -6.43 -2.08 9.76
N LEU A 87 -7.34 -1.35 10.41
CA LEU A 87 -7.31 -1.18 11.86
C LEU A 87 -7.75 -2.50 12.53
N PRO A 88 -6.88 -3.15 13.33
CA PRO A 88 -7.22 -4.42 13.97
C PRO A 88 -8.45 -4.32 14.86
N GLY A 89 -9.33 -5.31 14.78
CA GLY A 89 -10.57 -5.35 15.56
C GLY A 89 -11.70 -4.45 15.02
N GLN A 90 -11.44 -3.62 14.02
CA GLN A 90 -12.45 -2.79 13.37
C GLN A 90 -12.86 -3.37 12.02
N THR A 91 -14.16 -3.31 11.74
CA THR A 91 -14.69 -3.74 10.44
C THR A 91 -14.69 -2.56 9.49
N ASN A 92 -14.12 -2.75 8.29
CA ASN A 92 -14.07 -1.76 7.22
C ASN A 92 -13.41 -0.42 7.61
N GLU A 93 -12.53 -0.42 8.61
CA GLU A 93 -11.81 0.79 9.03
C GLU A 93 -10.31 0.64 8.80
N TYR A 94 -9.71 1.69 8.24
CA TYR A 94 -8.35 1.65 7.70
C TYR A 94 -7.62 2.95 8.00
N LEU A 95 -6.29 2.87 8.03
CA LEU A 95 -5.44 4.04 7.85
C LEU A 95 -4.89 4.04 6.43
N LEU A 96 -4.89 5.19 5.77
CA LEU A 96 -4.24 5.45 4.48
C LEU A 96 -3.11 6.43 4.71
N ALA A 97 -1.92 6.23 4.15
CA ALA A 97 -0.81 7.17 4.30
C ALA A 97 -0.36 7.74 2.96
N GLU A 98 -0.07 9.04 2.96
CA GLU A 98 0.68 9.68 1.88
C GLU A 98 2.18 9.39 2.03
N SER A 99 2.91 9.48 0.92
CA SER A 99 4.36 9.28 0.88
C SER A 99 5.10 10.21 1.85
N GLY A 100 4.61 11.42 2.10
CA GLY A 100 5.24 12.33 3.04
C GLY A 100 4.97 13.77 2.67
N TYR A 101 5.84 14.66 3.17
CA TYR A 101 5.72 16.09 2.91
C TYR A 101 6.38 16.48 1.59
N TRP A 102 5.64 17.24 0.77
CA TRP A 102 6.17 17.88 -0.43
C TRP A 102 5.96 19.40 -0.36
N ASP A 103 7.05 20.17 -0.34
CA ASP A 103 7.03 21.65 -0.25
C ASP A 103 6.15 22.17 0.92
N GLY A 104 6.11 21.42 2.03
CA GLY A 104 5.39 21.80 3.25
C GLY A 104 3.92 21.41 3.29
N LYS A 105 3.40 20.74 2.26
CA LYS A 105 2.05 20.16 2.21
C LYS A 105 2.08 18.65 2.38
N PHE A 106 0.90 18.05 2.58
CA PHE A 106 0.70 16.60 2.66
C PHE A 106 1.31 15.99 3.93
N GLY A 107 1.88 14.79 3.85
CA GLY A 107 2.39 14.05 5.00
C GLY A 107 1.26 13.65 5.95
N ARG A 108 0.16 13.14 5.39
CA ARG A 108 -1.06 12.82 6.14
C ARG A 108 -1.29 11.32 6.26
N ILE A 109 -1.92 10.96 7.36
CA ILE A 109 -2.58 9.67 7.53
C ILE A 109 -4.08 9.92 7.70
N PHE A 110 -4.89 9.29 6.85
CA PHE A 110 -6.34 9.35 6.89
C PHE A 110 -6.89 8.11 7.57
N GLN A 111 -7.67 8.29 8.64
CA GLN A 111 -8.54 7.24 9.14
C GLN A 111 -9.82 7.24 8.30
N VAL A 112 -10.12 6.12 7.65
CA VAL A 112 -11.28 5.99 6.77
C VAL A 112 -12.15 4.81 7.18
N VAL A 113 -13.46 4.99 7.06
CA VAL A 113 -14.43 3.90 7.10
C VAL A 113 -14.98 3.68 5.69
N VAL A 114 -14.92 2.45 5.21
CA VAL A 114 -15.44 2.05 3.91
C VAL A 114 -16.88 1.53 4.07
N SER A 115 -17.80 2.08 3.28
CA SER A 115 -19.18 1.65 3.20
C SER A 115 -19.62 1.69 1.74
N ASP A 116 -20.04 0.54 1.22
CA ASP A 116 -20.47 0.39 -0.18
C ASP A 116 -19.39 0.90 -1.16
N ASP A 117 -19.72 1.93 -1.95
CA ASP A 117 -18.84 2.56 -2.94
C ASP A 117 -18.19 3.87 -2.44
N VAL A 118 -18.25 4.12 -1.12
CA VAL A 118 -17.74 5.35 -0.49
C VAL A 118 -16.73 5.01 0.61
N ALA A 119 -15.66 5.82 0.69
CA ALA A 119 -14.80 5.88 1.86
C ALA A 119 -14.97 7.23 2.55
N ILE A 120 -15.30 7.19 3.85
CA ILE A 120 -15.57 8.38 4.66
C ILE A 120 -14.34 8.64 5.51
N VAL A 121 -13.68 9.78 5.31
CA VAL A 121 -12.60 10.24 6.19
C VAL A 121 -13.19 10.57 7.56
N LYS A 122 -12.73 9.88 8.60
CA LYS A 122 -13.11 10.13 9.99
C LYS A 122 -12.27 11.23 10.58
N GLN A 123 -10.95 11.08 10.44
CA GLN A 123 -9.94 11.94 11.02
C GLN A 123 -8.70 11.96 10.13
N VAL A 124 -7.95 13.05 10.21
CA VAL A 124 -6.64 13.22 9.55
C VAL A 124 -5.59 13.43 10.63
N TYR A 125 -4.47 12.75 10.47
CA TYR A 125 -3.28 12.88 11.28
C TYR A 125 -2.12 13.32 10.40
N HIS A 126 -1.11 13.91 11.03
CA HIS A 126 0.13 14.28 10.33
C HIS A 126 1.28 13.43 10.86
N VAL A 127 2.10 12.94 9.93
CA VAL A 127 3.37 12.32 10.30
C VAL A 127 4.36 13.40 10.76
N PRO A 128 5.32 13.11 11.64
CA PRO A 128 6.37 14.06 11.95
C PRO A 128 7.25 14.31 10.72
N LYS A 129 7.63 15.57 10.53
CA LYS A 129 8.51 16.00 9.44
C LYS A 129 9.96 16.02 9.93
N ILE A 130 10.70 14.94 9.69
CA ILE A 130 12.13 14.85 10.06
C ILE A 130 12.96 15.49 8.96
N VAL A 131 12.81 15.03 7.71
CA VAL A 131 13.49 15.61 6.55
C VAL A 131 12.44 16.17 5.60
N ALA A 132 12.52 17.48 5.35
CA ALA A 132 11.63 18.14 4.42
C ALA A 132 11.88 17.65 2.98
N GLY A 133 10.83 17.14 2.33
CA GLY A 133 10.82 16.92 0.88
C GLY A 133 10.47 18.19 0.11
N GLY A 134 10.88 18.24 -1.16
CA GLY A 134 10.59 19.33 -2.07
C GLY A 134 11.41 19.24 -3.36
N LYS A 135 11.37 20.29 -4.18
CA LYS A 135 12.09 20.30 -5.47
C LYS A 135 13.57 19.95 -5.31
N GLY A 136 13.97 18.78 -5.83
CA GLY A 136 15.35 18.28 -5.80
C GLY A 136 15.81 17.70 -4.46
N ILE A 137 14.93 17.62 -3.44
CA ILE A 137 15.21 17.07 -2.13
C ILE A 137 14.19 15.97 -1.82
N HIS A 138 14.68 14.72 -1.75
CA HIS A 138 13.88 13.60 -1.27
C HIS A 138 13.96 13.57 0.25
N GLY A 139 12.86 13.98 0.90
CA GLY A 139 12.70 13.94 2.34
C GLY A 139 12.22 12.58 2.83
N ASP A 140 11.45 12.59 3.92
CA ASP A 140 10.70 11.44 4.40
C ASP A 140 9.76 10.93 3.28
N ASN A 141 9.83 9.64 2.98
CA ASN A 141 9.07 8.97 1.93
C ASN A 141 8.61 7.57 2.41
N PHE A 142 7.32 7.43 2.71
CA PHE A 142 6.67 6.22 3.20
C PHE A 142 6.01 5.47 2.06
N GLU A 143 6.39 4.21 1.86
CA GLU A 143 5.81 3.34 0.83
C GLU A 143 5.15 2.09 1.43
N GLY A 144 5.06 1.97 2.75
CA GLY A 144 4.42 0.81 3.36
C GLY A 144 3.89 1.10 4.75
N MET A 145 2.84 0.36 5.15
CA MET A 145 2.24 0.52 6.48
C MET A 145 1.64 -0.78 6.98
N VAL A 146 1.91 -1.13 8.24
CA VAL A 146 1.20 -2.21 8.94
C VAL A 146 0.64 -1.72 10.27
N CYS A 147 -0.52 -2.22 10.64
CA CYS A 147 -1.25 -1.87 11.86
C CYS A 147 -1.46 -3.11 12.70
N ILE A 148 -1.00 -3.07 13.95
CA ILE A 148 -0.83 -4.23 14.81
C ILE A 148 -1.56 -3.99 16.11
N ALA A 149 -2.43 -4.92 16.53
CA ALA A 149 -3.13 -4.80 17.80
C ALA A 149 -2.11 -4.80 18.96
N GLN A 150 -2.20 -3.81 19.85
CA GLN A 150 -1.31 -3.63 20.98
C GLN A 150 -2.12 -3.27 22.24
N GLY A 151 -2.66 -4.29 22.92
CA GLY A 151 -3.64 -4.10 24.00
C GLY A 151 -4.87 -3.36 23.47
N ASP A 152 -5.21 -2.22 24.09
CA ASP A 152 -6.30 -1.34 23.67
C ASP A 152 -5.89 -0.30 22.59
N SER A 153 -4.62 -0.32 22.20
CA SER A 153 -4.05 0.57 21.17
C SER A 153 -3.68 -0.21 19.91
N VAL A 154 -3.29 0.51 18.87
CA VAL A 154 -2.73 -0.07 17.64
C VAL A 154 -1.31 0.49 17.45
N LEU A 155 -0.33 -0.41 17.34
CA LEU A 155 1.00 -0.05 16.89
C LEU A 155 0.94 0.14 15.37
N VAL A 156 1.20 1.37 14.92
CA VAL A 156 1.31 1.75 13.51
C VAL A 156 2.77 1.74 13.13
N VAL A 157 3.13 0.96 12.13
CA VAL A 157 4.50 0.83 11.62
C VAL A 157 4.52 1.38 10.20
N LEU A 158 5.21 2.50 10.00
CA LEU A 158 5.45 3.06 8.67
C LEU A 158 6.79 2.59 8.11
N GLY A 159 6.80 2.18 6.86
CA GLY A 159 7.97 1.82 6.09
C GLY A 159 8.51 3.01 5.32
N GLU A 160 9.57 3.63 5.84
CA GLU A 160 10.38 4.60 5.11
C GLU A 160 11.17 3.88 4.01
N ARG A 161 11.00 4.35 2.78
CA ARG A 161 11.42 3.71 1.54
C ARG A 161 12.90 3.36 1.48
N GLY A 162 13.74 4.28 1.95
CA GLY A 162 15.18 4.24 1.67
C GLY A 162 15.51 4.48 0.19
N GLY A 163 16.77 4.24 -0.19
CA GLY A 163 17.24 4.49 -1.56
C GLY A 163 17.46 5.97 -1.91
N SER A 164 17.30 6.89 -0.96
CA SER A 164 17.52 8.32 -1.18
C SER A 164 18.89 8.77 -0.65
N LYS A 165 19.30 9.99 -0.97
CA LYS A 165 20.54 10.59 -0.41
C LYS A 165 20.46 10.74 1.10
N CYS A 166 19.28 11.07 1.63
CA CYS A 166 19.02 11.24 3.06
C CYS A 166 18.86 9.89 3.76
N TYR A 167 18.21 8.93 3.10
CA TYR A 167 17.93 7.60 3.61
C TYR A 167 18.47 6.55 2.64
N LYS A 168 19.75 6.17 2.80
CA LYS A 168 20.34 5.10 1.98
C LYS A 168 19.76 3.71 2.26
N ARG A 169 19.23 3.53 3.48
CA ARG A 169 18.56 2.32 3.97
C ARG A 169 17.09 2.65 4.24
N GLY A 170 16.25 1.61 4.31
CA GLY A 170 14.87 1.76 4.76
C GLY A 170 14.79 1.78 6.28
N TYR A 171 13.69 2.31 6.81
CA TYR A 171 13.46 2.37 8.25
C TYR A 171 12.00 2.03 8.56
N LEU A 172 11.75 1.28 9.62
CA LEU A 172 10.42 1.20 10.21
C LEU A 172 10.29 2.27 11.30
N ARG A 173 9.29 3.13 11.17
CA ARG A 173 8.98 4.18 12.14
C ARG A 173 7.70 3.84 12.89
N LEU A 174 7.74 4.00 14.20
CA LEU A 174 6.69 3.50 15.08
C LEU A 174 5.82 4.64 15.61
N GLY A 175 4.51 4.47 15.49
CA GLY A 175 3.48 5.28 16.12
C GLY A 175 2.50 4.43 16.91
N VAL A 176 1.79 5.04 17.84
CA VAL A 176 0.74 4.39 18.62
C VAL A 176 -0.56 5.14 18.39
N PHE A 177 -1.54 4.43 17.86
CA PHE A 177 -2.90 4.88 17.71
C PHE A 177 -3.73 4.42 18.91
N ASP A 178 -4.10 5.38 19.76
CA ASP A 178 -5.08 5.16 20.83
C ASP A 178 -6.48 5.17 20.21
N THR A 179 -7.10 3.99 20.16
CA THR A 179 -8.40 3.80 19.51
C THR A 179 -9.53 4.47 20.27
N ALA A 180 -9.42 4.56 21.60
CA ALA A 180 -10.43 5.17 22.45
C ALA A 180 -10.36 6.71 22.38
N ALA A 181 -9.15 7.27 22.38
CA ALA A 181 -8.94 8.72 22.25
C ALA A 181 -9.04 9.22 20.80
N GLY A 182 -8.92 8.32 19.81
CA GLY A 182 -8.84 8.68 18.40
C GLY A 182 -7.56 9.47 18.07
N GLN A 183 -6.47 9.20 18.79
CA GLN A 183 -5.22 9.96 18.67
C GLN A 183 -4.07 9.07 18.18
N LEU A 184 -3.34 9.55 17.17
CA LEU A 184 -2.12 8.93 16.70
C LEU A 184 -0.90 9.71 17.22
N SER A 185 -0.04 9.03 17.97
CA SER A 185 1.17 9.60 18.56
C SER A 185 2.42 8.95 17.96
N TRP A 186 3.50 9.71 17.88
CA TRP A 186 4.74 9.32 17.18
C TRP A 186 5.96 9.30 18.09
N GLN A 187 5.78 8.90 19.35
CA GLN A 187 6.80 9.05 20.40
C GLN A 187 8.13 8.34 20.08
N GLN A 188 8.13 7.29 19.25
CA GLN A 188 9.33 6.53 18.86
C GLN A 188 9.71 6.69 17.39
N TYR A 189 9.16 7.71 16.71
CA TYR A 189 9.25 7.84 15.27
C TYR A 189 10.66 8.23 14.75
N ALA A 190 11.33 9.16 15.41
CA ALA A 190 12.63 9.68 14.98
C ALA A 190 13.81 9.12 15.80
N ASP A 191 13.63 8.94 17.10
CA ASP A 191 14.73 8.65 18.02
C ASP A 191 15.18 7.17 17.97
N HIS A 192 14.26 6.27 17.62
CA HIS A 192 14.50 4.83 17.62
C HIS A 192 13.89 4.09 16.43
N PRO A 193 14.16 4.52 15.16
CA PRO A 193 13.68 3.79 14.00
C PRO A 193 14.36 2.42 13.91
N VAL A 194 13.64 1.43 13.38
CA VAL A 194 14.20 0.10 13.12
C VAL A 194 14.79 0.10 11.71
N GLU A 195 16.11 0.08 11.61
CA GLU A 195 16.80 0.07 10.32
C GLU A 195 16.59 -1.25 9.56
N ILE A 196 16.22 -1.14 8.28
CA ILE A 196 15.96 -2.25 7.38
C ILE A 196 16.98 -2.24 6.24
N THR A 197 17.43 -3.43 5.87
CA THR A 197 18.22 -3.66 4.65
C THR A 197 17.47 -4.61 3.74
N ALA A 198 17.70 -4.51 2.44
CA ALA A 198 17.10 -5.37 1.43
C ALA A 198 18.17 -6.27 0.78
N PRO A 199 17.84 -7.54 0.49
CA PRO A 199 18.70 -8.44 -0.28
C PRO A 199 18.52 -8.26 -1.79
N GLY A 200 19.54 -8.68 -2.56
CA GLY A 200 19.36 -9.05 -3.97
C GLY A 200 19.01 -7.93 -4.96
N THR A 201 19.25 -6.66 -4.61
CA THR A 201 19.00 -5.49 -5.46
C THR A 201 20.26 -4.66 -5.69
N ASP A 202 20.38 -4.00 -6.84
CA ASP A 202 21.43 -2.99 -7.09
C ASP A 202 21.37 -1.86 -6.05
N ALA A 203 22.47 -1.65 -5.32
CA ALA A 203 22.57 -0.65 -4.26
C ALA A 203 22.29 0.79 -4.73
N ASN A 204 22.45 1.09 -6.02
CA ASN A 204 22.31 2.44 -6.56
C ASN A 204 20.91 2.76 -7.13
N LYS A 205 20.07 1.75 -7.32
CA LYS A 205 18.73 1.88 -7.94
C LYS A 205 17.61 1.33 -7.08
N LYS A 206 17.91 0.92 -5.85
CA LYS A 206 16.96 0.25 -4.98
C LYS A 206 16.12 1.22 -4.15
N ARG A 207 14.84 0.93 -4.08
CA ARG A 207 13.96 1.22 -2.94
C ARG A 207 14.08 0.04 -1.98
N THR A 208 14.32 0.31 -0.70
CA THR A 208 14.50 -0.77 0.30
C THR A 208 13.14 -1.33 0.73
N ILE A 209 12.16 -0.45 0.89
CA ILE A 209 10.78 -0.78 1.26
C ILE A 209 9.86 -0.10 0.25
N SER A 210 9.07 -0.88 -0.46
CA SER A 210 8.02 -0.38 -1.37
C SER A 210 6.61 -0.88 -1.03
N ASP A 211 6.51 -1.79 -0.04
CA ASP A 211 5.32 -2.00 0.79
C ASP A 211 5.68 -2.91 1.97
N LEU A 212 4.77 -3.06 2.94
CA LEU A 212 4.87 -3.93 4.10
C LEU A 212 3.64 -4.82 4.25
N TYR A 213 3.83 -6.07 4.68
CA TYR A 213 2.75 -6.98 5.06
C TYR A 213 3.11 -7.72 6.36
N LEU A 214 2.20 -7.69 7.34
CA LEU A 214 2.33 -8.47 8.56
C LEU A 214 1.61 -9.82 8.41
N ASP A 215 2.34 -10.92 8.52
CA ASP A 215 1.73 -12.24 8.52
C ASP A 215 1.24 -12.67 9.92
N LYS A 216 0.51 -13.80 9.95
CA LYS A 216 -0.05 -14.38 11.18
C LYS A 216 1.00 -14.93 12.14
N GLN A 217 2.26 -15.07 11.70
CA GLN A 217 3.38 -15.52 12.52
C GLN A 217 4.12 -14.34 13.16
N GLY A 218 3.69 -13.11 12.89
CA GLY A 218 4.34 -11.90 13.39
C GLY A 218 5.56 -11.49 12.57
N VAL A 219 5.69 -11.97 11.33
CA VAL A 219 6.74 -11.52 10.41
C VAL A 219 6.23 -10.34 9.60
N ILE A 220 6.99 -9.25 9.60
CA ILE A 220 6.81 -8.15 8.66
C ILE A 220 7.63 -8.47 7.42
N TRP A 221 6.90 -8.75 6.35
CA TRP A 221 7.41 -8.86 4.99
C TRP A 221 7.54 -7.47 4.38
N ALA A 222 8.56 -7.27 3.55
CA ALA A 222 8.74 -6.06 2.77
C ALA A 222 9.08 -6.40 1.33
N VAL A 223 8.85 -5.44 0.45
CA VAL A 223 9.34 -5.46 -0.93
C VAL A 223 10.47 -4.47 -1.08
N ALA A 224 11.56 -4.88 -1.74
CA ALA A 224 12.52 -3.98 -2.32
C ALA A 224 12.36 -3.97 -3.83
N THR A 225 12.44 -2.79 -4.44
CA THR A 225 12.18 -2.60 -5.87
C THR A 225 13.35 -1.86 -6.51
N GLU A 226 13.80 -2.33 -7.67
CA GLU A 226 14.72 -1.59 -8.52
C GLU A 226 13.93 -0.62 -9.41
N ASP A 227 14.21 0.66 -9.22
CA ASP A 227 13.59 1.75 -9.94
C ASP A 227 14.58 2.28 -10.99
N SER A 228 14.43 1.80 -12.22
CA SER A 228 15.21 2.27 -13.38
C SER A 228 14.49 3.41 -14.15
N GLY A 229 13.46 4.01 -13.54
CA GLY A 229 12.57 5.01 -14.15
C GLY A 229 11.31 4.38 -14.73
N ASP A 230 10.43 5.24 -15.27
CA ASP A 230 9.03 4.96 -15.63
C ASP A 230 8.83 3.93 -16.76
N GLN A 231 9.92 3.40 -17.32
CA GLN A 231 9.94 2.44 -18.43
C GLN A 231 10.61 1.12 -18.05
N GLY A 232 11.05 0.98 -16.80
CA GLY A 232 11.78 -0.18 -16.32
C GLY A 232 13.21 -0.30 -16.88
N PRO A 233 13.80 -1.51 -16.88
CA PRO A 233 13.21 -2.76 -16.41
C PRO A 233 12.90 -2.72 -14.91
N PHE A 234 11.82 -3.37 -14.51
CA PHE A 234 11.45 -3.53 -13.11
C PHE A 234 11.89 -4.87 -12.56
N ARG A 235 12.28 -4.86 -11.29
CA ARG A 235 12.60 -6.05 -10.52
C ARG A 235 12.25 -5.79 -9.07
N SER A 236 11.49 -6.71 -8.47
CA SER A 236 11.16 -6.66 -7.05
C SER A 236 11.62 -7.91 -6.33
N VAL A 237 12.01 -7.73 -5.07
CA VAL A 237 12.45 -8.79 -4.17
C VAL A 237 11.62 -8.70 -2.89
N ILE A 238 10.99 -9.81 -2.52
CA ILE A 238 10.19 -9.90 -1.30
C ILE A 238 10.99 -10.66 -0.25
N TYR A 239 11.06 -10.11 0.95
CA TYR A 239 11.92 -10.62 2.02
C TYR A 239 11.32 -10.36 3.40
N GLN A 240 11.82 -11.08 4.40
CA GLN A 240 11.46 -10.83 5.79
C GLN A 240 12.27 -9.64 6.31
N ALA A 241 11.60 -8.52 6.60
CA ALA A 241 12.24 -7.30 7.04
C ALA A 241 12.40 -7.26 8.56
N ALA A 242 11.35 -7.65 9.29
CA ALA A 242 11.35 -7.62 10.75
C ALA A 242 10.42 -8.68 11.34
N THR A 243 10.53 -8.88 12.66
CA THR A 243 9.61 -9.71 13.45
C THR A 243 9.03 -8.92 14.60
N ILE A 244 7.79 -9.23 14.95
CA ILE A 244 7.10 -8.76 16.14
C ILE A 244 7.27 -9.78 17.25
N SER A 245 7.56 -9.30 18.46
CA SER A 245 7.72 -10.15 19.65
C SER A 245 7.34 -9.38 20.91
N GLY A 246 7.17 -10.10 22.02
CA GLY A 246 6.80 -9.49 23.31
C GLY A 246 5.32 -9.61 23.64
N PRO A 247 4.91 -9.18 24.85
CA PRO A 247 3.53 -9.17 25.26
C PRO A 247 2.73 -8.12 24.47
N ALA A 248 1.41 -8.29 24.41
CA ALA A 248 0.52 -7.44 23.60
C ALA A 248 0.60 -5.96 23.96
N GLU A 249 0.99 -5.61 25.18
CA GLU A 249 1.07 -4.23 25.66
C GLU A 249 2.45 -3.58 25.38
N GLN A 250 3.46 -4.38 25.02
CA GLN A 250 4.83 -3.94 24.82
C GLN A 250 5.47 -4.69 23.65
N LEU A 251 4.86 -4.54 22.47
CA LEU A 251 5.37 -5.16 21.26
C LEU A 251 6.73 -4.55 20.89
N LYS A 252 7.63 -5.44 20.48
CA LYS A 252 8.95 -5.09 19.98
C LYS A 252 9.08 -5.50 18.52
N VAL A 253 9.38 -4.51 17.68
CA VAL A 253 9.75 -4.70 16.28
C VAL A 253 11.26 -4.90 16.20
N THR A 254 11.72 -6.01 15.62
CA THR A 254 13.15 -6.32 15.49
C THR A 254 13.49 -6.65 14.04
N ALA A 255 14.43 -5.91 13.45
CA ALA A 255 14.90 -6.17 12.09
C ALA A 255 15.57 -7.55 11.96
N VAL A 256 15.36 -8.19 10.81
CA VAL A 256 16.12 -9.35 10.37
C VAL A 256 17.50 -8.87 9.93
N ARG A 257 18.58 -9.36 10.56
CA ARG A 257 19.95 -8.86 10.32
C ARG A 257 20.51 -9.21 8.94
N HIS A 258 20.12 -10.36 8.41
CA HIS A 258 20.60 -10.87 7.12
C HIS A 258 19.39 -11.35 6.31
N PRO A 259 18.57 -10.42 5.81
CA PRO A 259 17.40 -10.80 5.04
C PRO A 259 17.84 -11.53 3.78
N ILE A 260 17.03 -12.50 3.36
CA ILE A 260 17.25 -13.30 2.15
C ILE A 260 16.05 -13.06 1.24
N ALA A 261 16.31 -12.97 -0.07
CA ALA A 261 15.26 -12.91 -1.07
C ALA A 261 14.44 -14.20 -1.02
N GLN A 262 13.16 -14.09 -0.64
CA GLN A 262 12.24 -15.22 -0.60
C GLN A 262 11.48 -15.35 -1.93
N TRP A 263 11.15 -14.22 -2.54
CA TRP A 263 10.68 -14.17 -3.93
C TRP A 263 11.45 -13.13 -4.72
N ILE A 264 11.70 -13.45 -5.98
CA ILE A 264 12.24 -12.54 -6.99
C ILE A 264 11.18 -12.45 -8.08
N VAL A 265 10.73 -11.23 -8.34
CA VAL A 265 9.68 -10.92 -9.31
C VAL A 265 10.30 -10.03 -10.39
N ASP A 266 10.76 -10.65 -11.47
CA ASP A 266 11.35 -9.94 -12.60
C ASP A 266 10.26 -9.41 -13.55
N GLY A 267 10.46 -8.20 -14.06
CA GLY A 267 9.56 -7.54 -14.99
C GLY A 267 8.39 -6.81 -14.33
N PHE A 268 8.32 -6.78 -12.99
CA PHE A 268 7.27 -6.10 -12.24
C PHE A 268 7.85 -5.26 -11.10
N LYS A 269 7.25 -4.08 -10.90
CA LYS A 269 7.43 -3.18 -9.77
C LYS A 269 6.31 -3.44 -8.77
N VAL A 270 6.60 -4.32 -7.81
CA VAL A 270 5.67 -4.65 -6.73
C VAL A 270 5.68 -3.51 -5.71
N GLU A 271 4.51 -2.92 -5.48
CA GLU A 271 4.29 -1.81 -4.53
C GLU A 271 3.09 -2.09 -3.62
N SER A 272 2.70 -3.36 -3.52
CA SER A 272 1.58 -3.77 -2.68
C SER A 272 1.72 -5.22 -2.25
N LEU A 273 1.60 -5.49 -0.96
CA LEU A 273 1.57 -6.81 -0.34
C LEU A 273 0.31 -6.96 0.51
N ALA A 274 -0.33 -8.12 0.45
CA ALA A 274 -1.40 -8.47 1.38
C ALA A 274 -1.48 -9.97 1.63
N GLY A 275 -2.36 -10.35 2.55
CA GLY A 275 -2.66 -11.76 2.81
C GLY A 275 -3.20 -12.49 1.57
N PRO A 276 -3.13 -13.83 1.57
CA PRO A 276 -3.56 -14.64 0.45
C PRO A 276 -5.08 -14.54 0.22
N ALA A 277 -5.49 -14.70 -1.04
CA ALA A 277 -6.89 -14.82 -1.42
C ALA A 277 -7.35 -16.27 -1.25
N ALA A 278 -8.45 -16.50 -0.52
CA ALA A 278 -8.98 -17.84 -0.28
C ALA A 278 -9.42 -18.56 -1.57
N ASN A 279 -9.83 -17.81 -2.60
CA ASN A 279 -10.17 -18.30 -3.93
C ASN A 279 -8.94 -18.76 -4.74
N VAL A 280 -7.72 -18.53 -4.24
CA VAL A 280 -6.48 -19.10 -4.79
C VAL A 280 -5.85 -20.02 -3.74
N PRO A 281 -6.24 -21.31 -3.72
CA PRO A 281 -5.73 -22.28 -2.75
C PRO A 281 -4.20 -22.36 -2.75
N ASN A 282 -3.62 -22.52 -1.56
CA ASN A 282 -2.18 -22.63 -1.33
C ASN A 282 -1.36 -21.36 -1.65
N SER A 283 -1.99 -20.24 -2.01
CA SER A 283 -1.28 -18.96 -2.04
C SER A 283 -0.83 -18.59 -0.63
N PHE A 284 0.37 -18.04 -0.54
CA PHE A 284 1.00 -17.55 0.68
C PHE A 284 0.69 -16.07 0.90
N MET A 285 0.67 -15.31 -0.19
CA MET A 285 0.55 -13.85 -0.18
C MET A 285 -0.06 -13.38 -1.51
N SER A 286 -0.58 -12.16 -1.51
CA SER A 286 -1.00 -11.44 -2.70
C SER A 286 -0.08 -10.26 -2.95
N ILE A 287 0.23 -10.00 -4.22
CA ILE A 287 0.99 -8.82 -4.64
C ILE A 287 0.17 -7.97 -5.59
N GLY A 288 0.37 -6.66 -5.51
CA GLY A 288 -0.06 -5.68 -6.51
C GLY A 288 1.16 -4.98 -7.11
N THR A 289 1.07 -4.62 -8.38
CA THR A 289 2.13 -3.91 -9.11
C THR A 289 1.68 -2.51 -9.53
N GLU A 290 2.65 -1.62 -9.67
CA GLU A 290 2.54 -0.28 -10.23
C GLU A 290 3.74 -0.16 -11.17
N ASP A 291 3.56 -0.65 -12.40
CA ASP A 291 4.58 -0.71 -13.43
C ASP A 291 4.62 0.61 -14.23
N GLU A 292 4.33 1.73 -13.57
CA GLU A 292 4.37 3.08 -14.10
C GLU A 292 3.51 3.20 -15.38
N ASN A 293 4.14 3.44 -16.54
CA ASN A 293 3.44 3.57 -17.82
C ASN A 293 2.79 2.27 -18.33
N TYR A 294 3.04 1.12 -17.68
CA TYR A 294 2.45 -0.16 -18.06
C TYR A 294 1.25 -0.56 -17.20
N GLY A 295 0.83 0.30 -16.27
CA GLY A 295 -0.28 0.04 -15.35
C GLY A 295 0.11 -0.93 -14.25
N GLY A 296 -0.84 -1.74 -13.76
CA GLY A 296 -0.57 -2.67 -12.67
C GLY A 296 -1.33 -3.97 -12.78
N SER A 297 -0.98 -4.92 -11.91
CA SER A 297 -1.53 -6.27 -11.90
C SER A 297 -1.55 -6.83 -10.49
N TRP A 298 -2.59 -7.60 -10.19
CA TRP A 298 -2.63 -8.43 -8.99
C TRP A 298 -2.15 -9.84 -9.31
N ARG A 299 -1.35 -10.44 -8.43
CA ARG A 299 -0.89 -11.82 -8.57
C ARG A 299 -0.84 -12.53 -7.22
N PRO A 300 -1.19 -13.83 -7.14
CA PRO A 300 -0.91 -14.63 -5.97
C PRO A 300 0.56 -15.07 -5.99
N LEU A 301 1.17 -15.11 -4.81
CA LEU A 301 2.44 -15.78 -4.59
C LEU A 301 2.22 -17.07 -3.83
N PHE A 302 2.92 -18.11 -4.25
CA PHE A 302 2.94 -19.41 -3.57
C PHE A 302 4.22 -19.51 -2.75
N ALA A 303 4.23 -20.38 -1.74
CA ALA A 303 5.44 -20.62 -0.96
C ALA A 303 6.64 -20.87 -1.87
N PRO A 304 7.83 -20.32 -1.56
CA PRO A 304 9.00 -20.54 -2.39
C PRO A 304 9.29 -22.05 -2.43
N SER A 305 9.63 -22.56 -3.61
CA SER A 305 10.11 -23.94 -3.74
C SER A 305 11.38 -24.09 -2.89
N LYS A 306 11.38 -25.05 -1.96
CA LYS A 306 12.56 -25.42 -1.17
C LYS A 306 13.73 -25.83 -2.04
#